data_AF-A0A523LFR8-F1
#
_entry.id   AF-A0A523LFR8-F1
#
_cell.length_a   1.000
_cell.length_b   1.000
_cell.length_c   1.000
_cell.angle_alpha   90.00
_cell.angle_beta   90.00
_cell.angle_gamma   90.00
#
_symmetry.space_group_name_H-M   'P 1'
#
loop_
_entity.id
_entity.type
_entity.pdbx_description
1 polymer ?
#
loop_
_entity_poly.entity_id
_entity_poly.type
_entity_poly.pdbx_seq_one_letter_code
_entity_poly.pdbx_strand_id
1 'polypeptide(L)' 'VQVGSFKEKENAVAFRDRFREAGYTAFVESVNEDDEPRYRVRLGPEQDRSRAEAVRNEIKEKFDVDGLVLTDSS' A
#
# COMPACT_ATOMS: atom_id res chain seq x y z
N VAL A 1 3.01 -6.47 -0.56
CA VAL A 1 3.12 -5.56 -1.73
C VAL A 1 2.95 -4.11 -1.30
N GLN A 2 3.73 -3.15 -1.81
CA GLN A 2 3.51 -1.72 -1.54
C GLN A 2 2.40 -1.19 -2.45
N VAL A 3 1.37 -0.61 -1.86
CA VAL A 3 0.22 -0.08 -2.59
C VAL A 3 0.18 1.45 -2.59
N GLY A 4 0.93 2.12 -1.72
CA GLY A 4 1.01 3.59 -1.77
C GLY A 4 2.17 4.15 -0.95
N SER A 5 2.46 5.43 -1.16
CA SER A 5 3.49 6.17 -0.44
C SER A 5 3.02 7.61 -0.23
N PHE A 6 3.10 8.09 1.00
CA PHE A 6 2.58 9.39 1.41
C PHE A 6 3.66 10.18 2.17
N LYS A 7 3.66 11.50 2.01
CA LYS A 7 4.50 12.39 2.83
C LYS A 7 3.92 12.57 4.25
N GLU A 8 2.61 12.46 4.38
CA GLU A 8 1.90 12.63 5.65
C GLU A 8 1.46 11.29 6.23
N LYS A 9 1.69 11.12 7.54
CA LYS A 9 1.34 9.90 8.27
C LYS A 9 -0.15 9.65 8.29
N GLU A 10 -0.95 10.69 8.48
CA GLU A 10 -2.42 10.59 8.56
C GLU A 10 -3.01 10.06 7.26
N ASN A 11 -2.54 10.54 6.12
CA ASN A 11 -2.96 10.04 4.80
C ASN A 11 -2.61 8.56 4.62
N ALA A 12 -1.40 8.14 5.01
CA ALA A 12 -1.01 6.73 4.96
C ALA A 12 -1.86 5.85 5.89
N VAL A 13 -2.18 6.33 7.09
CA VAL A 13 -3.01 5.61 8.06
C VAL A 13 -4.44 5.48 7.54
N ALA A 14 -5.06 6.56 7.05
CA ALA A 14 -6.39 6.51 6.46
C ALA A 14 -6.45 5.54 5.26
N PHE A 15 -5.40 5.54 4.43
CA PHE A 15 -5.31 4.63 3.29
C PHE A 15 -5.17 3.17 3.72
N ARG A 16 -4.35 2.88 4.73
CA ARG A 16 -4.25 1.57 5.37
C ARG A 16 -5.61 1.11 5.91
N ASP A 17 -6.34 1.99 6.61
CA ASP A 17 -7.63 1.64 7.20
C ASP A 17 -8.65 1.22 6.14
N ARG A 18 -8.71 1.89 4.99
CA ARG A 18 -9.60 1.47 3.88
C ARG A 18 -9.39 0.01 3.47
N PHE A 19 -8.14 -0.44 3.40
CA PHE A 19 -7.84 -1.85 3.10
C PHE A 19 -8.20 -2.78 4.24
N ARG A 20 -7.97 -2.35 5.50
CA ARG A 20 -8.36 -3.13 6.69
C ARG A 20 -9.86 -3.29 6.80
N GLU A 21 -10.62 -2.23 6.52
CA GLU A 21 -12.08 -2.25 6.46
C GLU A 21 -12.58 -3.16 5.34
N ALA A 22 -11.87 -3.23 4.21
CA ALA A 22 -12.14 -4.19 3.14
C ALA A 22 -11.70 -5.64 3.46
N GLY A 23 -11.16 -5.89 4.65
CA GLY A 23 -10.74 -7.23 5.11
C GLY A 23 -9.31 -7.62 4.75
N TYR A 24 -8.51 -6.69 4.22
CA TYR A 24 -7.09 -6.93 3.91
C TYR A 24 -6.18 -6.56 5.07
N THR A 25 -5.08 -7.30 5.20
CA THR A 25 -4.06 -6.95 6.19
C THR A 25 -3.16 -5.85 5.61
N ALA A 26 -3.27 -4.62 6.12
CA ALA A 26 -2.46 -3.48 5.69
C ALA A 26 -1.59 -2.91 6.82
N PHE A 27 -0.42 -2.37 6.46
CA PHE A 27 0.56 -1.78 7.37
C PHE A 27 1.13 -0.48 6.79
N VAL A 28 1.44 0.48 7.65
CA VAL A 28 2.20 1.69 7.29
C VAL A 28 3.63 1.49 7.76
N GLU A 29 4.59 1.63 6.86
CA GLU A 29 6.01 1.70 7.17
C GLU A 29 6.49 3.14 7.03
N SER A 30 7.16 3.67 8.06
CA SER A 30 7.88 4.93 7.96
C SER A 30 9.31 4.64 7.50
N VAL A 31 9.68 5.18 6.35
CA VAL A 31 11.05 5.19 5.85
C VAL A 31 11.52 6.63 5.75
N ASN A 32 12.82 6.88 5.86
CA ASN A 32 13.38 8.18 5.51
C ASN A 32 13.94 8.05 4.09
N GLU A 33 13.38 8.79 3.15
CA GLU A 33 13.88 8.90 1.77
C GLU A 33 14.34 10.33 1.55
N ASP A 34 15.58 10.50 1.08
CA ASP A 34 16.15 11.82 0.75
C ASP A 34 16.00 12.84 1.90
N ASP A 35 16.36 12.43 3.13
CA ASP A 35 16.22 13.25 4.36
C ASP A 35 14.77 13.65 4.74
N GLU A 36 13.75 13.19 4.00
CA GLU A 36 12.34 13.41 4.31
C GLU A 36 11.67 12.11 4.83
N PRO A 37 10.85 12.19 5.90
CA PRO A 37 10.06 11.06 6.36
C PRO A 37 8.95 10.74 5.35
N ARG A 38 8.83 9.46 5.00
CA ARG A 38 7.89 8.96 4.02
C ARG A 38 7.18 7.72 4.56
N TYR A 39 5.88 7.68 4.32
CA TYR A 39 4.98 6.68 4.88
C TYR A 39 4.45 5.78 3.76
N ARG A 40 4.98 4.57 3.68
CA ARG A 40 4.64 3.58 2.66
C ARG A 40 3.56 2.64 3.20
N VAL A 41 2.46 2.51 2.47
CA VAL A 41 1.38 1.57 2.81
C VAL A 41 1.61 0.27 2.07
N ARG A 42 1.67 -0.82 2.82
CA ARG A 42 1.92 -2.16 2.30
C ARG A 42 0.84 -3.12 2.75
N LEU A 43 0.42 -4.00 1.83
CA LEU A 43 -0.51 -5.08 2.12
C LEU A 43 0.25 -6.38 2.37
N GLY A 44 -0.05 -6.99 3.51
CA GLY A 44 0.40 -8.29 4.00
C GLY A 44 1.88 -8.37 4.40
N PRO A 45 2.20 -9.31 5.29
CA PRO A 45 3.23 -10.31 5.07
C PRO A 45 2.50 -11.61 4.70
N GLU A 46 1.94 -11.68 3.50
CA GLU A 46 1.28 -12.91 3.08
C GLU A 46 2.38 -13.92 2.72
N GLN A 47 2.42 -15.00 3.49
CA GLN A 47 3.19 -16.22 3.15
C GLN A 47 2.79 -16.72 1.75
N ASP A 48 1.59 -16.35 1.28
CA ASP A 48 1.03 -16.60 -0.03
C ASP A 48 1.16 -15.39 -0.98
N ARG A 49 2.16 -15.42 -1.85
CA ARG A 49 2.29 -14.46 -2.96
C ARG A 49 1.03 -14.39 -3.84
N SER A 50 0.36 -15.51 -4.08
CA SER A 50 -0.83 -15.58 -4.94
C SER A 50 -1.98 -14.72 -4.42
N ARG A 51 -2.10 -14.58 -3.10
CA ARG A 51 -3.14 -13.75 -2.49
C ARG A 51 -2.80 -12.27 -2.63
N ALA A 52 -1.54 -11.89 -2.42
CA ALA A 52 -1.05 -10.53 -2.67
C ALA A 52 -1.23 -10.08 -4.14
N GLU A 53 -1.08 -10.98 -5.10
CA GLU A 53 -1.33 -10.69 -6.53
C GLU A 53 -2.81 -10.51 -6.86
N ALA A 54 -3.68 -11.35 -6.29
CA ALA A 54 -5.13 -11.19 -6.44
C ALA A 54 -5.60 -9.84 -5.86
N VAL A 55 -5.10 -9.47 -4.68
CA VAL A 55 -5.35 -8.15 -4.07
C VAL A 55 -4.83 -7.02 -4.97
N ARG A 56 -3.63 -7.17 -5.56
CA ARG A 56 -3.09 -6.18 -6.49
C ARG A 56 -3.98 -5.98 -7.72
N ASN A 57 -4.47 -7.06 -8.31
CA ASN A 57 -5.37 -6.98 -9.47
C ASN A 57 -6.71 -6.37 -9.09
N GLU A 58 -7.31 -6.81 -7.97
CA GLU A 58 -8.57 -6.23 -7.50
C GLU A 58 -8.44 -4.74 -7.19
N ILE A 59 -7.31 -4.29 -6.62
CA ILE A 59 -7.06 -2.87 -6.35
C ILE A 59 -6.90 -2.09 -7.66
N LYS A 60 -6.17 -2.63 -8.64
CA LYS A 60 -6.05 -2.00 -9.95
C LYS A 60 -7.40 -1.85 -10.64
N GLU A 61 -8.23 -2.88 -10.56
CA GLU A 61 -9.56 -2.89 -11.21
C GLU A 61 -10.59 -2.03 -10.46
N LYS A 62 -10.60 -2.05 -9.12
CA LYS A 62 -11.59 -1.31 -8.33
C LYS A 62 -11.26 0.16 -8.12
N PHE A 63 -9.98 0.51 -8.05
CA PHE A 63 -9.58 1.87 -7.72
C PHE A 63 -9.16 2.70 -8.95
N ASP A 64 -9.12 2.12 -10.17
CA ASP A 64 -8.71 2.80 -11.41
C ASP A 64 -7.42 3.61 -11.22
N VAL A 65 -6.44 2.92 -10.63
CA VAL A 65 -5.29 3.58 -10.02
C VAL A 65 -4.07 3.55 -10.94
N ASP A 66 -4.14 4.37 -11.98
CA ASP A 66 -2.94 4.96 -12.60
C ASP A 66 -2.17 5.85 -11.60
N GLY A 67 -2.83 6.33 -10.53
CA GLY A 67 -2.26 7.26 -9.54
C GLY A 67 -1.81 6.63 -8.21
N LEU A 68 -2.02 5.34 -7.98
CA LEU A 68 -1.60 4.68 -6.74
C LEU A 68 -0.32 3.94 -7.02
N VAL A 69 0.79 4.59 -6.70
CA VAL A 69 2.13 4.12 -7.02
C VAL A 69 2.38 2.77 -6.31
N LEU A 70 2.05 1.68 -7.00
CA LEU A 70 2.64 0.35 -6.82
C LEU A 70 4.08 0.48 -7.33
N THR A 71 4.95 1.19 -6.60
CA THR A 71 6.38 1.25 -6.92
C THR A 71 7.00 -0.10 -6.55
N ASP A 72 6.84 -1.03 -7.48
CA ASP A 72 7.82 -2.07 -7.74
C ASP A 72 8.51 -1.63 -9.04
N SER A 73 9.42 -0.68 -8.94
CA SER A 73 10.39 -0.40 -10.00
C SER A 73 11.75 -0.81 -9.48
N SER A 74 12.03 -2.09 -9.61
CA SER A 74 13.37 -2.65 -9.79
C SER A 74 13.24 -3.98 -10.54
#